data_AF-A0A8J2QUK5-F1
#
_entry.id   AF-A0A8J2QUK5-F1
#
_cell.length_a   1.000
_cell.length_b   1.000
_cell.length_c   1.000
_cell.angle_alpha   90.00
_cell.angle_beta   90.00
_cell.angle_gamma   90.00
#
_symmetry.space_group_name_H-M   'P 1'
#
loop_
_entity.id
_entity.type
_entity.pdbx_description
1 polymer ?
#
loop_
_entity_poly.entity_id
_entity_poly.type
_entity_poly.pdbx_seq_one_letter_code
_entity_poly.pdbx_strand_id
1 'polypeptide(L)'
;MWTHRRSEDPTPTEVACYWKKSRLSGIGTVIKYIEAEKLTKKTSDTLVDNLPDNSTFLQEVIQFAKNHQINSQIGQLNFDLEDRKAYNLSLHQLIFDFNQNTDLQVAQFLKFAETKMEEAVCEEAERLTKQQSECTIWHELRYGRITASKFYEAAHCKTDNGSLVQQIIGATKVHETSAMTRGKELEKDVIKVLEKELRVQITRPGMYLVPSHPVFAASPDGMTSNAIVEVKKINCR
;
A
#
# COMPACT_ATOMS: atom_id res chain seq x y z
N MET A 1 30.14 -40.11 -8.78
CA MET A 1 31.41 -39.67 -8.15
C MET A 1 31.66 -38.14 -8.29
N TRP A 2 30.62 -37.32 -8.47
CA TRP A 2 30.72 -35.84 -8.57
C TRP A 2 30.18 -35.15 -7.31
N THR A 3 29.08 -35.68 -6.76
CA THR A 3 28.45 -35.22 -5.52
C THR A 3 29.33 -35.37 -4.27
N HIS A 4 30.12 -36.45 -4.17
CA HIS A 4 31.06 -36.66 -3.05
C HIS A 4 32.22 -35.63 -3.03
N ARG A 5 32.64 -35.13 -4.20
CA ARG A 5 33.71 -34.12 -4.26
C ARG A 5 33.23 -32.74 -3.84
N ARG A 6 31.96 -32.39 -4.13
CA ARG A 6 31.38 -31.10 -3.71
C ARG A 6 31.05 -31.01 -2.23
N SER A 7 30.91 -32.13 -1.52
CA SER A 7 30.77 -32.14 -0.07
C SER A 7 32.10 -31.96 0.67
N GLU A 8 33.22 -32.10 -0.03
CA GLU A 8 34.57 -31.83 0.50
C GLU A 8 35.03 -30.39 0.20
N ASP A 9 34.35 -29.69 -0.72
CA ASP A 9 34.59 -28.27 -0.95
C ASP A 9 34.14 -27.49 0.30
N PRO A 10 34.99 -26.61 0.87
CA PRO A 10 34.60 -25.79 2.01
C PRO A 10 33.37 -24.96 1.63
N THR A 11 32.43 -24.87 2.56
CA THR A 11 31.23 -24.07 2.36
C THR A 11 31.62 -22.62 2.03
N PRO A 12 30.84 -21.86 1.24
CA PRO A 12 31.15 -20.46 0.96
C PRO A 12 31.32 -19.60 2.23
N THR A 13 30.81 -20.07 3.37
CA THR A 13 30.96 -19.51 4.71
C THR A 13 32.23 -19.92 5.46
N GLU A 14 32.90 -21.02 5.07
CA GLU A 14 34.21 -21.44 5.58
C GLU A 14 35.38 -20.71 4.93
N VAL A 15 35.16 -20.06 3.78
CA VAL A 15 36.16 -19.14 3.21
C VAL A 15 36.28 -17.95 4.15
N ALA A 16 37.45 -17.81 4.77
CA ALA A 16 37.76 -16.68 5.65
C ALA A 16 37.45 -15.36 4.90
N CYS A 17 36.45 -14.63 5.40
CA CYS A 17 36.05 -13.36 4.79
C CYS A 17 37.21 -12.37 4.92
N TYR A 18 37.91 -12.11 3.80
CA TYR A 18 39.03 -11.15 3.73
C TYR A 18 38.59 -9.69 3.91
N TRP A 19 37.27 -9.43 3.90
CA TRP A 19 36.73 -8.13 4.25
C TRP A 19 36.86 -7.92 5.75
N LYS A 20 37.69 -6.94 6.12
CA LYS A 20 37.84 -6.52 7.52
C LYS A 20 36.46 -6.16 8.08
N LYS A 21 36.00 -6.92 9.08
CA LYS A 21 34.68 -6.74 9.69
C LYS A 21 34.50 -5.26 10.08
N SER A 22 33.42 -4.62 9.62
CA SER A 22 33.17 -3.21 9.92
C SER A 22 33.12 -3.00 11.43
N ARG A 23 33.69 -1.89 11.94
CA ARG A 23 33.63 -1.55 13.38
C ARG A 23 32.18 -1.48 13.90
N LEU A 24 31.22 -1.18 13.02
CA LEU A 24 29.79 -1.12 13.36
C LEU A 24 29.16 -2.51 13.58
N SER A 25 29.77 -3.57 13.08
CA SER A 25 29.27 -4.94 13.23
C SER A 25 29.35 -5.50 14.67
N GLY A 26 30.06 -4.80 15.57
CA GLY A 26 30.15 -5.13 16.99
C GLY A 26 29.09 -4.43 17.85
N ILE A 27 28.25 -3.58 17.25
CA ILE A 27 27.17 -2.87 17.95
C ILE A 27 26.04 -3.88 18.24
N GLY A 28 25.54 -3.88 19.48
CA GLY A 28 24.57 -4.84 19.99
C GLY A 28 25.16 -6.15 20.51
N THR A 29 26.44 -6.44 20.23
CA THR A 29 27.15 -7.62 20.76
C THR A 29 28.23 -7.23 21.77
N VAL A 30 29.27 -6.53 21.33
CA VAL A 30 30.40 -6.09 22.17
C VAL A 30 30.20 -4.65 22.66
N ILE A 31 29.55 -3.81 21.84
CA ILE A 31 29.27 -2.40 22.15
C ILE A 31 27.76 -2.21 22.22
N LYS A 32 27.21 -1.74 23.34
CA LYS A 32 25.74 -1.63 23.52
C LYS A 32 25.07 -0.66 22.54
N TYR A 33 25.69 0.50 22.31
CA TYR A 33 25.28 1.51 21.32
C TYR A 33 26.46 2.42 20.98
N ILE A 34 26.36 3.16 19.88
CA ILE A 34 27.32 4.21 19.49
C ILE A 34 26.56 5.53 19.34
N GLU A 35 27.05 6.59 19.96
CA GLU A 35 26.54 7.95 19.77
C GLU A 35 26.98 8.50 18.42
N ALA A 36 26.11 9.28 17.76
CA ALA A 36 26.36 9.83 16.43
C ALA A 36 27.67 10.64 16.36
N GLU A 37 28.01 11.37 17.42
CA GLU A 37 29.26 12.13 17.56
C GLU A 37 30.52 11.26 17.39
N LYS A 38 30.45 9.98 17.75
CA LYS A 38 31.56 9.02 17.67
C LYS A 38 31.67 8.34 16.29
N LEU A 39 30.68 8.51 15.41
CA LEU A 39 30.72 8.01 14.02
C LEU A 39 31.55 8.92 13.12
N THR A 40 31.65 10.20 13.47
CA THR A 40 32.49 11.17 12.79
C THR A 40 33.88 11.21 13.42
N LYS A 41 34.94 11.15 12.60
CA LYS A 41 36.28 11.52 13.07
C LYS A 41 36.22 13.02 13.38
N LYS A 42 36.66 13.42 14.57
CA LYS A 42 36.59 14.80 15.10
C LYS A 42 36.74 15.88 14.02
N THR A 43 35.72 16.72 13.97
CA THR A 43 35.65 18.15 13.60
C THR A 43 36.74 18.68 12.69
N SER A 44 36.39 18.96 11.43
CA SER A 44 36.94 20.15 10.79
C SER A 44 36.47 21.35 11.61
N ASP A 45 37.36 21.94 12.42
CA ASP A 45 37.16 23.24 13.10
C ASP A 45 37.18 24.42 12.10
N THR A 46 36.62 24.22 10.91
CA THR A 46 36.14 25.34 10.11
C THR A 46 34.74 25.61 10.63
N LEU A 47 34.63 26.58 11.52
CA LEU A 47 33.38 27.34 11.62
C LEU A 47 33.10 27.81 10.19
N VAL A 48 32.19 27.13 9.51
CA VAL A 48 31.68 27.62 8.23
C VAL A 48 30.81 28.80 8.61
N ASP A 49 31.45 29.95 8.81
CA ASP A 49 30.84 31.20 9.28
C ASP A 49 29.73 31.72 8.33
N ASN A 50 29.55 31.07 7.18
CA ASN A 50 28.54 31.40 6.19
C ASN A 50 27.91 30.12 5.63
N LEU A 51 27.21 29.34 6.46
CA LEU A 51 26.21 28.42 5.95
C LEU A 51 25.15 29.27 5.22
N PRO A 52 24.85 28.99 3.92
CA PRO A 52 23.79 29.71 3.23
C PRO A 52 22.47 29.54 3.98
N ASP A 53 21.68 30.62 4.04
CA ASP A 53 20.36 30.59 4.63
C ASP A 53 19.46 29.66 3.80
N ASN A 54 19.32 28.43 4.28
CA ASN A 54 18.54 27.38 3.66
C ASN A 54 17.09 27.35 4.21
N SER A 55 16.63 28.41 4.88
CA SER A 55 15.27 28.47 5.43
C SER A 55 14.19 28.27 4.36
N THR A 56 14.43 28.73 3.13
CA THR A 56 13.49 28.60 1.99
C THR A 56 13.72 27.35 1.15
N PHE A 57 14.83 26.62 1.32
CA PHE A 57 15.23 25.52 0.43
C PHE A 57 14.11 24.49 0.24
N LEU A 58 13.47 24.05 1.33
CA LEU A 58 12.39 23.08 1.26
C LEU A 58 11.19 23.62 0.47
N GLN A 59 10.83 24.89 0.66
CA GLN A 59 9.72 25.52 -0.05
C GLN A 59 10.01 25.64 -1.54
N GLU A 60 11.25 26.00 -1.89
CA GLU A 60 11.71 26.07 -3.28
C GLU A 60 11.69 24.70 -3.95
N VAL A 61 12.15 23.65 -3.26
CA VAL A 61 12.10 22.26 -3.75
C VAL A 61 10.65 21.81 -3.95
N ILE A 62 9.76 22.09 -3.00
CA ILE A 62 8.33 21.77 -3.11
C ILE A 62 7.69 22.50 -4.28
N GLN A 63 7.96 23.80 -4.44
CA GLN A 63 7.42 24.60 -5.53
C GLN A 63 7.94 24.13 -6.89
N PHE A 64 9.24 23.82 -6.98
CA PHE A 64 9.85 23.25 -8.17
C PHE A 64 9.20 21.91 -8.52
N ALA A 65 9.06 21.01 -7.54
CA ALA A 65 8.43 19.71 -7.71
C ALA A 65 6.96 19.86 -8.15
N LYS A 66 6.22 20.81 -7.59
CA LYS A 66 4.83 21.11 -7.96
C LYS A 66 4.73 21.58 -9.41
N ASN A 67 5.58 22.53 -9.81
CA ASN A 67 5.58 23.06 -11.18
C ASN A 67 5.93 22.00 -12.23
N HIS A 68 6.75 21.02 -11.86
CA HIS A 68 7.18 19.93 -12.75
C HIS A 68 6.39 18.63 -12.55
N GLN A 69 5.36 18.62 -11.68
CA GLN A 69 4.57 17.43 -11.35
C GLN A 69 5.45 16.22 -10.95
N ILE A 70 6.48 16.46 -10.14
CA ILE A 70 7.43 15.41 -9.73
C ILE A 70 6.80 14.52 -8.67
N ASN A 71 6.62 13.24 -9.03
CA ASN A 71 6.16 12.22 -8.12
C ASN A 71 7.27 11.80 -7.13
N SER A 72 7.25 12.38 -5.93
CA SER A 72 8.13 12.04 -4.81
C SER A 72 7.33 11.91 -3.51
N GLN A 73 7.88 11.27 -2.49
CA GLN A 73 7.23 11.14 -1.19
C GLN A 73 6.99 12.50 -0.54
N ILE A 74 7.96 13.42 -0.68
CA ILE A 74 7.82 14.81 -0.20
C ILE A 74 6.72 15.51 -1.00
N GLY A 75 6.74 15.38 -2.33
CA GLY A 75 5.73 15.99 -3.18
C GLY A 75 4.30 15.54 -2.84
N GLN A 76 4.09 14.22 -2.67
CA GLN A 76 2.79 13.64 -2.32
C GLN A 76 2.21 14.17 -1.00
N LEU A 77 3.05 14.57 -0.05
CA LEU A 77 2.62 15.13 1.23
C LEU A 77 2.33 16.64 1.16
N ASN A 78 2.78 17.32 0.09
CA ASN A 78 2.78 18.78 0.01
C ASN A 78 1.91 19.33 -1.13
N PHE A 79 1.63 18.57 -2.18
CA PHE A 79 0.76 18.99 -3.27
C PHE A 79 0.12 17.82 -4.02
N ASP A 80 -1.02 18.10 -4.63
CA ASP A 80 -1.72 17.16 -5.50
C ASP A 80 -1.05 17.06 -6.88
N LEU A 81 -0.88 15.82 -7.32
CA LEU A 81 -0.39 15.50 -8.66
C LEU A 81 -1.58 15.27 -9.59
N GLU A 82 -1.57 15.93 -10.76
CA GLU A 82 -2.67 15.86 -11.72
C GLU A 82 -2.93 14.45 -12.25
N ASP A 83 -1.87 13.65 -12.39
CA ASP A 83 -1.91 12.25 -12.83
C ASP A 83 -2.33 11.26 -11.72
N ARG A 84 -2.44 11.73 -10.47
CA ARG A 84 -2.74 10.87 -9.31
C ARG A 84 -4.01 11.25 -8.56
N LYS A 85 -4.94 11.96 -9.21
CA LYS A 85 -6.26 12.31 -8.61
C LYS A 85 -6.98 11.13 -7.95
N ALA A 86 -6.92 9.94 -8.54
CA ALA A 86 -7.52 8.74 -7.95
C ALA A 86 -6.83 8.28 -6.65
N TYR A 87 -5.52 8.52 -6.48
CA TYR A 87 -4.80 8.22 -5.23
C TYR A 87 -5.24 9.13 -4.09
N ASN A 88 -5.75 10.33 -4.40
CA ASN A 88 -6.28 11.24 -3.38
C ASN A 88 -7.56 10.70 -2.72
N LEU A 89 -8.18 9.67 -3.29
CA LEU A 89 -9.31 8.96 -2.68
C LEU A 89 -8.86 7.91 -1.63
N SER A 90 -7.55 7.69 -1.46
CA SER A 90 -7.02 6.89 -0.36
C SER A 90 -7.49 7.46 0.97
N LEU A 91 -7.94 6.60 1.89
CA LEU A 91 -8.31 7.07 3.23
C LEU A 91 -7.13 7.71 3.95
N HIS A 92 -5.91 7.27 3.69
CA HIS A 92 -4.73 7.91 4.27
C HIS A 92 -4.61 9.36 3.83
N GLN A 93 -4.75 9.64 2.53
CA GLN A 93 -4.70 11.00 2.00
C GLN A 93 -5.87 11.84 2.49
N LEU A 94 -7.10 11.30 2.47
CA LEU A 94 -8.28 12.00 2.98
C LEU A 94 -8.15 12.37 4.46
N ILE A 95 -7.60 11.48 5.29
CA ILE A 95 -7.35 11.76 6.71
C ILE A 95 -6.27 12.84 6.86
N PHE A 96 -5.19 12.75 6.08
CA PHE A 96 -4.13 13.74 6.10
C PHE A 96 -4.64 15.13 5.73
N ASP A 97 -5.41 15.25 4.65
CA ASP A 97 -6.01 16.52 4.20
C ASP A 97 -7.02 17.06 5.21
N PHE A 98 -7.80 16.19 5.85
CA PHE A 98 -8.75 16.58 6.90
C PHE A 98 -8.04 17.11 8.15
N ASN A 99 -6.97 16.45 8.59
CA ASN A 99 -6.23 16.82 9.80
C ASN A 99 -5.52 18.18 9.70
N GLN A 100 -5.24 18.68 8.49
CA GLN A 100 -4.72 20.04 8.31
C GLN A 100 -5.76 21.13 8.55
N ASN A 101 -7.05 20.81 8.51
CA ASN A 101 -8.11 21.80 8.36
C ASN A 101 -9.13 21.85 9.53
N THR A 102 -9.21 20.83 10.39
CA THR A 102 -10.34 20.69 11.34
C THR A 102 -10.06 19.83 12.57
N ASP A 103 -10.91 19.98 13.61
CA ASP A 103 -10.96 19.11 14.79
C ASP A 103 -11.37 17.66 14.45
N LEU A 104 -10.89 16.71 15.25
CA LEU A 104 -11.00 15.27 15.02
C LEU A 104 -12.40 14.72 15.35
N GLN A 105 -13.40 14.96 14.48
CA GLN A 105 -14.70 14.28 14.56
C GLN A 105 -14.99 13.41 13.33
N VAL A 106 -15.38 12.16 13.59
CA VAL A 106 -15.68 11.17 12.53
C VAL A 106 -16.80 11.64 11.60
N ALA A 107 -17.87 12.24 12.13
CA ALA A 107 -18.99 12.70 11.30
C ALA A 107 -18.60 13.84 10.36
N GLN A 108 -17.68 14.71 10.78
CA GLN A 108 -17.14 15.80 9.94
C GLN A 108 -16.20 15.23 8.88
N PHE A 109 -15.36 14.26 9.26
CA PHE A 109 -14.50 13.54 8.33
C PHE A 109 -15.29 12.84 7.22
N LEU A 110 -16.38 12.13 7.55
CA LEU A 110 -17.19 11.43 6.55
C LEU A 110 -17.81 12.41 5.54
N LYS A 111 -18.32 13.56 6.00
CA LYS A 111 -18.84 14.62 5.12
C LYS A 111 -17.74 15.22 4.25
N PHE A 112 -16.56 15.46 4.80
CA PHE A 112 -15.41 15.92 4.03
C PHE A 112 -15.02 14.91 2.95
N ALA A 113 -14.88 13.64 3.30
CA ALA A 113 -14.51 12.59 2.36
C ALA A 113 -15.55 12.40 1.25
N GLU A 114 -16.85 12.51 1.57
CA GLU A 114 -17.93 12.50 0.58
C GLU A 114 -17.76 13.63 -0.45
N THR A 115 -17.39 14.85 -0.02
CA THR A 115 -17.17 15.99 -0.94
C THR A 115 -15.97 15.82 -1.87
N LYS A 116 -15.00 14.96 -1.50
CA LYS A 116 -13.80 14.67 -2.30
C LYS A 116 -14.02 13.52 -3.29
N MET A 117 -15.04 12.71 -3.07
CA MET A 117 -15.36 11.53 -3.89
C MET A 117 -16.34 11.90 -5.02
N GLU A 118 -15.93 12.83 -5.87
CA GLU A 118 -16.68 13.17 -7.08
C GLU A 118 -16.81 11.94 -8.01
N GLU A 119 -17.94 11.83 -8.72
CA GLU A 119 -18.26 10.68 -9.57
C GLU A 119 -17.17 10.41 -10.61
N ALA A 120 -16.71 11.45 -11.31
CA ALA A 120 -15.64 11.33 -12.32
C ALA A 120 -14.32 10.78 -11.74
N VAL A 121 -13.97 11.15 -10.50
CA VAL A 121 -12.75 10.66 -9.83
C VAL A 121 -12.92 9.21 -9.38
N CYS A 122 -14.13 8.83 -8.96
CA CYS A 122 -14.46 7.46 -8.59
C CYS A 122 -14.47 6.52 -9.82
N GLU A 123 -14.99 6.98 -10.96
CA GLU A 123 -14.92 6.26 -12.24
C GLU A 123 -13.48 6.07 -12.71
N GLU A 124 -12.65 7.11 -12.58
CA GLU A 124 -11.22 7.01 -12.89
C GLU A 124 -10.50 6.02 -11.96
N ALA A 125 -10.85 6.03 -10.66
CA ALA A 125 -10.34 5.06 -9.71
C ALA A 125 -10.73 3.62 -10.07
N GLU A 126 -11.98 3.37 -10.47
CA GLU A 126 -12.44 2.07 -10.98
C GLU A 126 -11.59 1.65 -12.20
N ARG A 127 -11.44 2.55 -13.18
CA ARG A 127 -10.71 2.28 -14.42
C ARG A 127 -9.26 1.91 -14.16
N LEU A 128 -8.56 2.65 -13.30
CA LEU A 128 -7.16 2.40 -12.94
C LEU A 128 -6.97 1.12 -12.12
N THR A 129 -8.02 0.63 -11.47
CA THR A 129 -7.97 -0.53 -10.58
C THR A 129 -8.53 -1.82 -11.17
N LYS A 130 -8.84 -1.87 -12.48
CA LYS A 130 -9.36 -3.06 -13.18
C LYS A 130 -8.47 -4.31 -13.10
N GLN A 131 -7.17 -4.11 -12.91
CA GLN A 131 -6.22 -5.23 -12.70
C GLN A 131 -6.23 -5.75 -11.27
N GLN A 132 -7.00 -5.12 -10.38
CA GLN A 132 -7.24 -5.50 -9.00
C GLN A 132 -5.94 -5.73 -8.23
N SER A 133 -5.71 -6.93 -7.71
CA SER A 133 -4.52 -7.27 -6.92
C SER A 133 -3.19 -7.06 -7.65
N GLU A 134 -3.20 -6.97 -8.99
CA GLU A 134 -2.00 -6.75 -9.81
C GLU A 134 -1.57 -5.27 -9.86
N CYS A 135 -2.43 -4.32 -9.45
CA CYS A 135 -2.11 -2.89 -9.46
C CYS A 135 -1.99 -2.29 -8.05
N THR A 136 -1.03 -1.36 -7.87
CA THR A 136 -0.70 -0.78 -6.56
C THR A 136 -1.79 0.14 -6.02
N ILE A 137 -2.44 0.92 -6.88
CA ILE A 137 -3.55 1.81 -6.51
C ILE A 137 -4.71 1.05 -5.87
N TRP A 138 -4.98 -0.19 -6.31
CA TRP A 138 -6.05 -0.99 -5.73
C TRP A 138 -5.75 -1.34 -4.27
N HIS A 139 -4.49 -1.64 -3.92
CA HIS A 139 -4.10 -1.88 -2.53
C HIS A 139 -4.21 -0.60 -1.70
N GLU A 140 -3.78 0.53 -2.27
CA GLU A 140 -3.87 1.85 -1.63
C GLU A 140 -5.33 2.24 -1.33
N LEU A 141 -6.25 2.05 -2.29
CA LEU A 141 -7.66 2.38 -2.08
C LEU A 141 -8.37 1.43 -1.10
N ARG A 142 -7.88 0.20 -0.92
CA ARG A 142 -8.38 -0.72 0.13
C ARG A 142 -7.88 -0.36 1.51
N TYR A 143 -6.73 0.29 1.60
CA TYR A 143 -6.08 0.60 2.87
C TYR A 143 -7.01 1.42 3.77
N GLY A 144 -7.30 0.91 4.96
CA GLY A 144 -8.19 1.55 5.93
C GLY A 144 -9.69 1.42 5.61
N ARG A 145 -10.08 0.96 4.41
CA ARG A 145 -11.50 0.81 4.01
C ARG A 145 -12.05 -0.56 4.39
N ILE A 146 -13.30 -0.59 4.82
CA ILE A 146 -14.03 -1.84 5.03
C ILE A 146 -14.47 -2.34 3.64
N THR A 147 -13.81 -3.40 3.19
CA THR A 147 -14.09 -4.02 1.89
C THR A 147 -15.22 -5.03 1.98
N ALA A 148 -15.90 -5.32 0.86
CA ALA A 148 -16.98 -6.32 0.81
C ALA A 148 -16.60 -7.66 1.47
N SER A 149 -15.38 -8.17 1.24
CA SER A 149 -14.86 -9.39 1.86
C SER A 149 -14.74 -9.34 3.39
N LYS A 150 -14.72 -8.14 3.99
CA LYS A 150 -14.60 -7.89 5.43
C LYS A 150 -15.86 -7.29 6.05
N PHE A 151 -16.86 -6.98 5.24
CA PHE A 151 -18.08 -6.31 5.69
C PHE A 151 -18.85 -7.14 6.73
N TYR A 152 -18.99 -8.45 6.50
CA TYR A 152 -19.66 -9.34 7.45
C TYR A 152 -18.92 -9.40 8.79
N GLU A 153 -17.59 -9.54 8.77
CA GLU A 153 -16.76 -9.55 9.98
C GLU A 153 -16.89 -8.21 10.73
N ALA A 154 -16.86 -7.08 10.01
CA ALA A 154 -16.99 -5.74 10.58
C ALA A 154 -18.37 -5.51 11.23
N ALA A 155 -19.45 -5.93 10.59
CA ALA A 155 -20.81 -5.78 11.13
C ALA A 155 -21.07 -6.58 12.41
N HIS A 156 -20.34 -7.68 12.62
CA HIS A 156 -20.48 -8.55 13.79
C HIS A 156 -19.35 -8.39 14.82
N CYS A 157 -18.38 -7.53 14.53
CA CYS A 157 -17.28 -7.24 15.45
C CYS A 157 -17.80 -6.44 16.64
N LYS A 158 -17.54 -6.92 17.85
CA LYS A 158 -17.91 -6.24 19.11
C LYS A 158 -16.72 -5.59 19.80
N THR A 159 -15.53 -5.70 19.21
CA THR A 159 -14.28 -5.19 19.78
C THR A 159 -13.84 -3.96 19.01
N ASP A 160 -13.56 -2.87 19.73
CA ASP A 160 -13.19 -1.58 19.14
C ASP A 160 -11.79 -1.59 18.51
N ASN A 161 -10.90 -2.44 19.05
CA ASN A 161 -9.55 -2.62 18.54
C ASN A 161 -9.16 -4.10 18.60
N GLY A 162 -8.45 -4.59 17.60
CA GLY A 162 -8.07 -5.99 17.51
C GLY A 162 -7.60 -6.40 16.11
N SER A 163 -7.61 -7.71 15.87
CA SER A 163 -7.11 -8.31 14.63
C SER A 163 -7.83 -7.79 13.38
N LEU A 164 -9.15 -7.55 13.46
CA LEU A 164 -9.92 -7.05 12.33
C LEU A 164 -9.47 -5.64 11.91
N VAL A 165 -9.31 -4.73 12.90
CA VAL A 165 -8.80 -3.37 12.65
C VAL A 165 -7.40 -3.45 12.05
N GLN A 166 -6.52 -4.28 12.62
CA GLN A 166 -5.17 -4.50 12.11
C GLN A 166 -5.15 -5.04 10.67
N GLN A 167 -6.11 -5.88 10.28
CA GLN A 167 -6.26 -6.35 8.90
C GLN A 167 -6.74 -5.23 7.96
N ILE A 168 -7.70 -4.42 8.39
CA ILE A 168 -8.25 -3.31 7.58
C ILE A 168 -7.19 -2.23 7.33
N ILE A 169 -6.40 -1.86 8.36
CA ILE A 169 -5.31 -0.89 8.24
C ILE A 169 -4.01 -1.50 7.70
N GLY A 170 -4.03 -2.74 7.19
CA GLY A 170 -2.85 -3.39 6.60
C GLY A 170 -1.69 -3.68 7.57
N ALA A 171 -1.90 -3.56 8.89
CA ALA A 171 -0.90 -3.88 9.92
C ALA A 171 -0.61 -5.39 10.03
N THR A 172 -1.52 -6.24 9.55
CA THR A 172 -1.32 -7.69 9.48
C THR A 172 -1.34 -8.17 8.03
N LYS A 173 -0.28 -8.88 7.62
CA LYS A 173 -0.28 -9.56 6.33
C LYS A 173 -1.22 -10.77 6.39
N VAL A 174 -2.15 -10.85 5.45
CA VAL A 174 -2.94 -12.07 5.25
C VAL A 174 -2.00 -13.11 4.63
N HIS A 175 -1.75 -14.21 5.34
CA HIS A 175 -0.97 -15.31 4.80
C HIS A 175 -1.72 -15.94 3.62
N GLU A 176 -1.09 -15.94 2.44
CA GLU A 176 -1.64 -16.65 1.28
C GLU A 176 -1.54 -18.15 1.52
N THR A 177 -2.70 -18.80 1.57
CA THR A 177 -2.79 -20.25 1.62
C THR A 177 -2.77 -20.84 0.21
N SER A 178 -2.36 -22.10 0.06
CA SER A 178 -2.42 -22.80 -1.23
C SER A 178 -3.82 -22.80 -1.86
N ALA A 179 -4.85 -22.83 -1.02
CA ALA A 179 -6.25 -22.68 -1.43
C ALA A 179 -6.53 -21.31 -2.07
N MET A 180 -6.00 -20.23 -1.50
CA MET A 180 -6.18 -18.86 -2.02
C MET A 180 -5.45 -18.67 -3.35
N THR A 181 -4.20 -19.13 -3.46
CA THR A 181 -3.43 -19.05 -4.71
C THR A 181 -4.13 -19.80 -5.83
N ARG A 182 -4.55 -21.04 -5.57
CA ARG A 182 -5.33 -21.84 -6.53
C ARG A 182 -6.71 -21.22 -6.83
N GLY A 183 -7.26 -20.43 -5.92
CA GLY A 183 -8.48 -19.65 -6.15
C GLY A 183 -8.24 -18.59 -7.22
N LYS A 184 -7.21 -17.76 -7.02
CA LYS A 184 -6.82 -16.69 -7.96
C LYS A 184 -6.50 -17.21 -9.36
N GLU A 185 -5.81 -18.36 -9.45
CA GLU A 185 -5.46 -18.96 -10.74
C GLU A 185 -6.69 -19.41 -11.55
N LEU A 186 -7.64 -20.06 -10.88
CA LEU A 186 -8.81 -20.64 -11.54
C LEU A 186 -9.96 -19.65 -11.75
N GLU A 187 -9.99 -18.54 -11.03
CA GLU A 187 -11.03 -17.51 -11.16
C GLU A 187 -11.18 -17.05 -12.62
N LYS A 188 -10.05 -16.82 -13.30
CA LYS A 188 -10.01 -16.44 -14.72
C LYS A 188 -10.64 -17.50 -15.63
N ASP A 189 -10.47 -18.79 -15.31
CA ASP A 189 -11.04 -19.88 -16.10
C ASP A 189 -12.53 -20.09 -15.82
N VAL A 190 -12.96 -19.93 -14.56
CA VAL A 190 -14.38 -19.98 -14.18
C VAL A 190 -15.16 -18.87 -14.89
N ILE A 191 -14.63 -17.65 -14.95
CA ILE A 191 -15.26 -16.54 -15.66
C ILE A 191 -15.43 -16.88 -17.15
N LYS A 192 -14.38 -17.38 -17.82
CA LYS A 192 -14.48 -17.77 -19.25
C LYS A 192 -15.53 -18.84 -19.50
N VAL A 193 -15.64 -19.84 -18.61
CA VAL A 193 -16.69 -20.86 -18.70
C VAL A 193 -18.07 -20.22 -18.52
N LEU A 194 -18.22 -19.35 -17.52
CA LEU A 194 -19.47 -18.65 -17.25
C LEU A 194 -19.93 -17.78 -18.42
N GLU A 195 -19.01 -17.04 -19.06
CA GLU A 195 -19.29 -16.26 -20.27
C GLU A 195 -19.83 -17.13 -21.41
N LYS A 196 -19.24 -18.31 -21.61
CA LYS A 196 -19.65 -19.26 -22.66
C LYS A 196 -21.01 -19.88 -22.38
N GLU A 197 -21.25 -20.33 -21.16
CA GLU A 197 -22.49 -21.01 -20.76
C GLU A 197 -23.68 -20.05 -20.75
N LEU A 198 -23.49 -18.84 -20.21
CA LEU A 198 -24.54 -17.83 -20.13
C LEU A 198 -24.66 -16.98 -21.40
N ARG A 199 -23.70 -17.06 -22.32
CA ARG A 199 -23.61 -16.25 -23.54
C ARG A 199 -23.71 -14.75 -23.26
N VAL A 200 -23.06 -14.32 -22.17
CA VAL A 200 -22.96 -12.92 -21.76
C VAL A 200 -21.50 -12.52 -21.67
N GLN A 201 -21.23 -11.24 -21.94
CA GLN A 201 -19.91 -10.67 -21.72
C GLN A 201 -19.75 -10.32 -20.24
N ILE A 202 -18.71 -10.84 -19.60
CA ILE A 202 -18.36 -10.51 -18.21
C ILE A 202 -17.14 -9.61 -18.24
N THR A 203 -17.35 -8.37 -17.81
CA THR A 203 -16.27 -7.40 -17.63
C THR A 203 -15.60 -7.63 -16.28
N ARG A 204 -14.31 -7.31 -16.19
CA ARG A 204 -13.56 -7.29 -14.93
C ARG A 204 -13.58 -5.86 -14.36
N PRO A 205 -14.42 -5.56 -13.37
CA PRO A 205 -14.45 -4.25 -12.77
C PRO A 205 -13.25 -4.03 -11.84
N GLY A 206 -12.88 -2.77 -11.67
CA GLY A 206 -11.99 -2.32 -10.62
C GLY A 206 -12.70 -2.11 -9.28
N MET A 207 -12.18 -1.16 -8.52
CA MET A 207 -12.70 -0.77 -7.23
C MET A 207 -13.89 0.18 -7.38
N TYR A 208 -15.03 -0.23 -6.86
CA TYR A 208 -16.15 0.66 -6.58
C TYR A 208 -15.99 1.30 -5.22
N LEU A 209 -16.03 2.62 -5.21
CA LEU A 209 -16.09 3.44 -4.01
C LEU A 209 -17.48 4.04 -3.91
N VAL A 210 -17.99 4.19 -2.68
CA VAL A 210 -19.34 4.72 -2.43
C VAL A 210 -19.19 6.12 -1.82
N PRO A 211 -19.45 7.22 -2.55
CA PRO A 211 -19.25 8.58 -2.05
C PRO A 211 -20.03 8.86 -0.76
N SER A 212 -21.28 8.39 -0.67
CA SER A 212 -22.11 8.57 0.53
C SER A 212 -21.62 7.77 1.75
N HIS A 213 -20.73 6.80 1.54
CA HIS A 213 -20.10 6.01 2.59
C HIS A 213 -18.61 5.80 2.28
N PRO A 214 -17.77 6.84 2.46
CA PRO A 214 -16.35 6.83 2.06
C PRO A 214 -15.48 5.76 2.71
N VAL A 215 -15.97 5.09 3.75
CA VAL A 215 -15.25 4.01 4.43
C VAL A 215 -15.44 2.65 3.76
N PHE A 216 -16.39 2.52 2.82
CA PHE A 216 -16.66 1.27 2.12
C PHE A 216 -16.03 1.24 0.74
N ALA A 217 -15.68 0.03 0.30
CA ALA A 217 -15.24 -0.26 -1.05
C ALA A 217 -15.56 -1.71 -1.44
N ALA A 218 -15.75 -1.97 -2.73
CA ALA A 218 -15.96 -3.31 -3.26
C ALA A 218 -15.24 -3.47 -4.59
N SER A 219 -14.74 -4.68 -4.86
CA SER A 219 -14.11 -5.03 -6.13
C SER A 219 -14.66 -6.40 -6.53
N PRO A 220 -15.75 -6.45 -7.32
CA PRO A 220 -16.35 -7.71 -7.75
C PRO A 220 -15.41 -8.55 -8.62
N ASP A 221 -15.63 -9.86 -8.67
CA ASP A 221 -14.86 -10.76 -9.52
C ASP A 221 -15.23 -10.59 -11.00
N GLY A 222 -16.49 -10.25 -11.27
CA GLY A 222 -16.96 -9.89 -12.61
C GLY A 222 -18.26 -9.11 -12.59
N MET A 223 -18.61 -8.50 -13.72
CA MET A 223 -19.86 -7.77 -13.88
C MET A 223 -20.40 -7.87 -15.31
N THR A 224 -21.71 -8.03 -15.43
CA THR A 224 -22.47 -7.98 -16.69
C THR A 224 -23.36 -6.73 -16.71
N SER A 225 -24.11 -6.49 -17.78
CA SER A 225 -25.06 -5.37 -17.82
C SER A 225 -26.14 -5.43 -16.73
N ASN A 226 -26.46 -6.63 -16.22
CA ASN A 226 -27.63 -6.85 -15.37
C ASN A 226 -27.31 -7.53 -14.03
N ALA A 227 -26.07 -7.96 -13.80
CA ALA A 227 -25.70 -8.74 -12.63
C ALA A 227 -24.22 -8.60 -12.26
N ILE A 228 -23.95 -8.74 -10.96
CA ILE A 228 -22.60 -8.83 -10.38
C ILE A 228 -22.25 -10.31 -10.20
N VAL A 229 -21.01 -10.67 -10.54
CA VAL A 229 -20.48 -12.02 -10.42
C VAL A 229 -19.51 -12.08 -9.24
N GLU A 230 -19.78 -13.00 -8.32
CA GLU A 230 -18.89 -13.37 -7.21
C GLU A 230 -18.56 -14.85 -7.36
N VAL A 231 -17.28 -15.18 -7.57
CA VAL A 231 -16.80 -16.53 -7.75
C VAL A 231 -16.35 -17.09 -6.41
N LYS A 232 -17.06 -18.09 -5.92
CA LYS A 232 -16.66 -18.85 -4.73
C LYS A 232 -16.14 -20.21 -5.13
N LYS A 233 -14.93 -20.52 -4.68
CA LYS A 233 -14.38 -21.87 -4.79
C LYS A 233 -14.59 -22.62 -3.49
N ILE A 234 -15.31 -23.73 -3.59
CA ILE A 234 -15.47 -24.68 -2.50
C ILE A 234 -14.31 -25.67 -2.58
N ASN A 235 -13.50 -25.75 -1.53
CA ASN A 235 -12.53 -26.84 -1.40
C ASN A 235 -13.29 -28.09 -0.99
N CYS A 236 -13.49 -29.03 -1.92
CA CYS A 236 -13.92 -30.38 -1.55
C CYS A 236 -12.79 -31.03 -0.73
N ARG A 237 -13.13 -31.40 0.51
CA ARG A 237 -12.27 -32.21 1.39
C ARG A 237 -12.36 -33.68 0.99
#